data_AF-A0A7S6MCG8-F1
#
_entry.id   AF-A0A7S6MCG8-F1
#
_cell.length_a   1.000
_cell.length_b   1.000
_cell.length_c   1.000
_cell.angle_alpha   90.00
_cell.angle_beta   90.00
_cell.angle_gamma   90.00
#
_symmetry.space_group_name_H-M   'P 1'
#
loop_
_entity.id
_entity.type
_entity.pdbx_description
1 polymer ?
#
loop_
_entity_poly.entity_id
_entity_poly.type
_entity_poly.pdbx_seq_one_letter_code
_entity_poly.pdbx_strand_id
1 'polypeptide(L)'
;MPHDHHDGRTDSVDRMIDDALSRGFEPPAATGFIPPTVFAAESGTASSSGPLAGASRAVRPAWMRVAAVAACLAMLAFSGWSLWAYFRPMPAGEACETQLTRLDAFLALRQAGFVPEKALTDPAAALRAVGDHVGVPLAIGDLPSGVEVRGMATCPRVSPWCAALLARVDGADVVVFIDRRAVLVGGQQAKHEMEKDAAREGVFEHGAVLDSVSLNEVSPHAQPRLIGLIREGR
;
A
#
# COMPACT_ATOMS: atom_id res chain seq x y z
N MET A 1 -44.92 -15.43 32.55
CA MET A 1 -45.19 -15.25 31.11
C MET A 1 -43.83 -15.15 30.43
N PRO A 2 -43.47 -16.07 29.51
CA PRO A 2 -42.22 -15.98 28.78
C PRO A 2 -42.39 -15.01 27.61
N HIS A 3 -41.45 -14.09 27.45
CA HIS A 3 -41.37 -13.22 26.28
C HIS A 3 -40.45 -13.88 25.24
N ASP A 4 -41.04 -14.26 24.11
CA ASP A 4 -40.30 -14.66 22.92
C ASP A 4 -39.59 -13.44 22.32
N HIS A 5 -38.25 -13.52 22.22
CA HIS A 5 -37.42 -12.61 21.44
C HIS A 5 -37.17 -13.24 20.07
N HIS A 6 -37.86 -12.72 19.06
CA HIS A 6 -37.59 -13.06 17.66
C HIS A 6 -36.36 -12.31 17.15
N ASP A 7 -35.33 -13.06 16.77
CA ASP A 7 -34.12 -12.60 16.08
C ASP A 7 -34.45 -12.08 14.67
N GLY A 8 -34.60 -10.76 14.52
CA GLY A 8 -34.82 -10.08 13.23
C GLY A 8 -33.55 -9.80 12.42
N ARG A 9 -32.43 -10.51 12.66
CA ARG A 9 -31.11 -10.15 12.11
C ARG A 9 -30.71 -10.93 10.86
N THR A 10 -31.28 -12.11 10.61
CA THR A 10 -30.91 -12.95 9.46
C THR A 10 -31.62 -12.53 8.16
N ASP A 11 -32.83 -11.99 8.26
CA ASP A 11 -33.65 -11.63 7.08
C ASP A 11 -33.10 -10.47 6.26
N SER A 12 -32.17 -9.69 6.82
CA SER A 12 -31.59 -8.53 6.14
C SER A 12 -30.45 -8.90 5.20
N VAL A 13 -29.72 -9.98 5.49
CA VAL A 13 -28.54 -10.39 4.70
C VAL A 13 -29.00 -11.16 3.46
N ASP A 14 -29.97 -12.06 3.62
CA ASP A 14 -30.49 -12.86 2.50
C ASP A 14 -31.13 -11.98 1.41
N ARG A 15 -31.83 -10.89 1.79
CA ARG A 15 -32.37 -9.93 0.82
C ARG A 15 -31.30 -9.14 0.06
N MET A 16 -30.15 -8.86 0.67
CA MET A 16 -29.06 -8.17 -0.02
C MET A 16 -28.38 -9.07 -1.05
N ILE A 17 -28.30 -10.37 -0.79
CA ILE A 17 -27.72 -11.36 -1.71
C ILE A 17 -28.63 -11.55 -2.93
N ASP A 18 -29.96 -11.69 -2.72
CA ASP A 18 -30.91 -11.80 -3.82
C ASP A 18 -30.97 -10.53 -4.69
N ASP A 19 -30.86 -9.34 -4.10
CA ASP A 19 -30.85 -8.08 -4.85
C ASP A 19 -29.55 -7.87 -5.65
N ALA A 20 -28.43 -8.44 -5.21
CA ALA A 20 -27.18 -8.44 -5.95
C ALA A 20 -27.18 -9.43 -7.12
N LEU A 21 -27.87 -10.57 -6.98
CA LEU A 21 -28.00 -11.58 -8.05
C LEU A 21 -29.05 -11.19 -9.10
N SER A 22 -30.03 -10.37 -8.73
CA SER A 22 -31.09 -9.88 -9.63
C SER A 22 -30.58 -8.81 -10.61
N ARG A 23 -29.50 -8.12 -10.27
CA ARG A 23 -28.90 -7.08 -11.12
C ARG A 23 -27.88 -7.73 -12.07
N GLY A 24 -28.41 -8.32 -13.13
CA GLY A 24 -27.63 -8.91 -14.22
C GLY A 24 -26.47 -8.01 -14.66
N PHE A 25 -25.26 -8.57 -14.67
CA PHE A 25 -24.05 -7.89 -15.06
C PHE A 25 -23.99 -7.76 -16.58
N GLU A 26 -24.39 -6.62 -17.13
CA GLU A 26 -24.13 -6.26 -18.53
C GLU A 26 -22.75 -5.61 -18.66
N PRO A 27 -21.81 -6.17 -19.45
CA PRO A 27 -20.55 -5.52 -19.74
C PRO A 27 -20.77 -4.32 -20.68
N PRO A 28 -20.06 -3.18 -20.50
CA PRO A 28 -20.22 -2.03 -21.36
C PRO A 28 -19.76 -2.32 -22.80
N ALA A 29 -20.65 -2.00 -23.74
CA ALA A 29 -20.42 -2.11 -25.18
C ALA A 29 -19.24 -1.23 -25.63
N ALA A 30 -18.24 -1.85 -26.26
CA ALA A 30 -17.15 -1.17 -26.92
C ALA A 30 -17.67 -0.37 -28.12
N THR A 31 -17.51 0.96 -28.08
CA THR A 31 -17.76 1.87 -29.20
C THR A 31 -16.59 2.84 -29.35
N GLY A 32 -16.12 3.05 -30.59
CA GLY A 32 -15.43 4.28 -30.96
C GLY A 32 -14.05 4.13 -31.61
N PHE A 33 -14.05 3.80 -32.90
CA PHE A 33 -12.96 4.04 -33.85
C PHE A 33 -12.97 5.52 -34.30
N ILE A 34 -11.85 6.26 -34.21
CA ILE A 34 -11.42 7.35 -35.15
C ILE A 34 -9.90 7.65 -34.98
N PRO A 35 -9.05 7.54 -36.02
CA PRO A 35 -7.82 8.36 -36.22
C PRO A 35 -8.10 9.54 -37.19
N PRO A 36 -7.38 10.69 -37.21
CA PRO A 36 -6.10 10.78 -37.96
C PRO A 36 -5.10 11.94 -37.61
N THR A 37 -3.90 11.92 -38.24
CA THR A 37 -3.06 13.07 -38.76
C THR A 37 -2.38 14.05 -37.76
N VAL A 38 -1.18 14.62 -37.89
CA VAL A 38 -0.10 14.81 -38.91
C VAL A 38 1.22 15.05 -38.12
N PHE A 39 2.39 14.60 -38.61
CA PHE A 39 3.57 15.49 -38.73
C PHE A 39 4.53 14.89 -39.78
N ALA A 40 4.47 15.47 -40.97
CA ALA A 40 5.46 15.36 -42.01
C ALA A 40 6.61 16.32 -41.67
N ALA A 41 7.85 15.84 -41.79
CA ALA A 41 9.01 16.68 -42.02
C ALA A 41 9.75 16.08 -43.22
N GLU A 42 9.60 16.75 -44.35
CA GLU A 42 10.33 16.53 -45.59
C GLU A 42 11.79 16.93 -45.43
N SER A 43 12.71 16.19 -46.06
CA SER A 43 13.75 16.75 -46.96
C SER A 43 14.66 15.64 -47.48
N GLY A 44 14.87 15.60 -48.80
CA GLY A 44 15.97 14.85 -49.41
C GLY A 44 15.60 14.04 -50.66
N THR A 45 15.43 14.73 -51.77
CA THR A 45 15.29 14.20 -53.14
C THR A 45 16.52 13.40 -53.61
N ALA A 46 16.30 12.24 -54.24
CA ALA A 46 17.13 11.76 -55.35
C ALA A 46 16.33 10.81 -56.26
N SER A 47 16.17 11.22 -57.51
CA SER A 47 15.62 10.44 -58.63
C SER A 47 16.36 9.12 -58.84
N SER A 48 15.63 8.02 -59.10
CA SER A 48 15.96 7.11 -60.21
C SER A 48 14.83 6.10 -60.44
N SER A 49 14.26 6.17 -61.62
CA SER A 49 13.50 5.14 -62.33
C SER A 49 14.20 3.77 -62.31
N GLY A 50 13.48 2.71 -61.95
CA GLY A 50 13.91 1.31 -62.09
C GLY A 50 12.91 0.35 -61.43
N PRO A 51 12.85 -0.92 -61.87
CA PRO A 51 11.62 -1.52 -62.37
C PRO A 51 10.77 -2.24 -61.31
N LEU A 52 9.53 -2.54 -61.71
CA LEU A 52 8.62 -3.53 -61.14
C LEU A 52 9.36 -4.85 -60.82
N ALA A 53 9.96 -4.92 -59.63
CA ALA A 53 10.49 -6.14 -59.06
C ALA A 53 9.35 -6.82 -58.30
N GLY A 54 8.85 -7.91 -58.87
CA GLY A 54 7.85 -8.76 -58.24
C GLY A 54 8.23 -9.04 -56.80
N ALA A 55 7.39 -8.56 -55.87
CA ALA A 55 7.48 -8.87 -54.46
C ALA A 55 7.21 -10.37 -54.32
N SER A 56 8.30 -11.13 -54.45
CA SER A 56 8.41 -12.51 -54.03
C SER A 56 7.87 -12.53 -52.60
N ARG A 57 6.72 -13.19 -52.38
CA ARG A 57 6.25 -13.50 -51.03
C ARG A 57 7.39 -14.26 -50.38
N ALA A 58 8.21 -13.57 -49.59
CA ALA A 58 9.18 -14.20 -48.74
C ALA A 58 8.37 -15.09 -47.80
N VAL A 59 8.32 -16.38 -48.11
CA VAL A 59 7.73 -17.40 -47.27
C VAL A 59 8.59 -17.40 -46.02
N ARG A 60 8.19 -16.58 -45.03
CA ARG A 60 8.84 -16.56 -43.73
C ARG A 60 8.81 -18.00 -43.24
N PRO A 61 9.98 -18.61 -43.01
CA PRO A 61 10.04 -20.02 -42.68
C PRO A 61 9.22 -20.26 -41.41
N ALA A 62 8.49 -21.39 -41.37
CA ALA A 62 7.47 -21.64 -40.35
C ALA A 62 7.99 -21.46 -38.91
N TRP A 63 9.27 -21.74 -38.67
CA TRP A 63 9.94 -21.55 -37.38
C TRP A 63 9.92 -20.10 -36.88
N MET A 64 9.96 -19.09 -37.77
CA MET A 64 9.88 -17.67 -37.36
C MET A 64 8.49 -17.32 -36.84
N ARG A 65 7.43 -17.94 -37.37
CA ARG A 65 6.07 -17.75 -36.87
C ARG A 65 5.88 -18.43 -35.51
N VAL A 66 6.46 -19.61 -35.34
CA VAL A 66 6.46 -20.34 -34.06
C VAL A 66 7.22 -19.57 -32.98
N ALA A 67 8.40 -19.01 -33.30
CA ALA A 67 9.19 -18.21 -32.38
C ALA A 67 8.47 -16.92 -31.93
N ALA A 68 7.79 -16.23 -32.85
CA ALA A 68 7.02 -15.03 -32.54
C ALA A 68 5.82 -15.34 -31.61
N VAL A 69 5.10 -16.44 -31.87
CA VAL A 69 4.00 -16.88 -31.00
C VAL A 69 4.51 -17.27 -29.61
N ALA A 70 5.64 -17.96 -29.52
CA ALA A 70 6.26 -18.31 -28.25
C ALA A 70 6.67 -17.08 -27.43
N ALA A 71 7.23 -16.05 -28.08
CA ALA A 71 7.60 -14.79 -27.42
C ALA A 71 6.37 -14.04 -26.88
N CYS A 72 5.28 -13.97 -27.64
CA CYS A 72 4.03 -13.36 -27.19
C CYS A 72 3.41 -14.11 -26.00
N LEU A 73 3.43 -15.45 -26.03
CA LEU A 73 2.93 -16.27 -24.93
C LEU A 73 3.77 -16.10 -23.65
N ALA A 74 5.10 -15.99 -23.79
CA ALA A 74 5.99 -15.71 -22.67
C ALA A 74 5.71 -14.34 -22.04
N MET A 75 5.48 -13.30 -22.86
CA MET A 75 5.12 -11.97 -22.35
C MET A 75 3.78 -11.97 -21.63
N LEU A 76 2.76 -12.65 -22.18
CA LEU A 76 1.44 -12.76 -21.54
C LEU A 76 1.50 -13.54 -20.23
N ALA A 77 2.25 -14.63 -20.19
CA ALA A 77 2.47 -15.41 -18.96
C ALA A 77 3.20 -14.57 -17.90
N PHE A 78 4.21 -13.77 -18.30
CA PHE A 78 4.93 -12.89 -17.39
C PHE A 78 4.03 -11.78 -16.86
N SER A 79 3.29 -11.06 -17.72
CA SER A 79 2.36 -10.02 -17.27
C SER A 79 1.23 -10.58 -16.42
N GLY A 80 0.73 -11.78 -16.74
CA GLY A 80 -0.28 -12.48 -15.96
C GLY A 80 0.24 -12.86 -14.58
N TRP A 81 1.48 -13.35 -14.49
CA TRP A 81 2.14 -13.65 -13.21
C TRP A 81 2.37 -12.38 -12.39
N SER A 82 2.88 -11.31 -12.99
CA SER A 82 3.12 -10.03 -12.30
C SER A 82 1.82 -9.43 -11.78
N LEU A 83 0.76 -9.44 -12.59
CA LEU A 83 -0.56 -8.94 -12.20
C LEU A 83 -1.16 -9.84 -11.10
N TRP A 84 -1.06 -11.15 -11.24
CA TRP A 84 -1.53 -12.09 -10.21
C TRP A 84 -0.74 -11.96 -8.91
N ALA A 85 0.58 -11.76 -8.94
CA ALA A 85 1.39 -11.54 -7.74
C ALA A 85 1.04 -10.20 -7.06
N TYR A 86 0.73 -9.17 -7.84
CA TYR A 86 0.31 -7.86 -7.33
C TYR A 86 -1.09 -7.89 -6.73
N PHE A 87 -2.02 -8.61 -7.36
CA PHE A 87 -3.41 -8.71 -6.94
C PHE A 87 -3.73 -9.98 -6.15
N ARG A 88 -2.74 -10.80 -5.80
CA ARG A 88 -2.99 -12.07 -5.11
C ARG A 88 -3.71 -11.71 -3.83
N PRO A 89 -4.99 -12.13 -3.66
CA PRO A 89 -5.62 -12.02 -2.35
C PRO A 89 -4.71 -12.82 -1.42
N MET A 90 -4.11 -12.13 -0.46
CA MET A 90 -3.33 -12.76 0.60
C MET A 90 -4.17 -13.90 1.17
N PRO A 91 -3.57 -15.05 1.50
CA PRO A 91 -4.31 -16.16 2.09
C PRO A 91 -5.19 -15.61 3.21
N ALA A 92 -6.49 -15.66 3.00
CA ALA A 92 -7.46 -15.28 3.99
C ALA A 92 -7.35 -16.33 5.10
N GLY A 93 -6.69 -15.98 6.19
CA GLY A 93 -6.72 -16.78 7.41
C GLY A 93 -5.48 -17.61 7.72
N GLU A 94 -4.31 -16.99 7.76
CA GLU A 94 -3.62 -17.09 9.04
C GLU A 94 -4.17 -15.94 9.88
N ALA A 95 -5.11 -16.26 10.76
CA ALA A 95 -5.37 -15.38 11.88
C ALA A 95 -4.01 -15.16 12.54
N CYS A 96 -3.43 -13.96 12.44
CA CYS A 96 -2.28 -13.58 13.25
C CYS A 96 -2.74 -13.74 14.71
N GLU A 97 -2.51 -14.92 15.27
CA GLU A 97 -3.17 -15.39 16.50
C GLU A 97 -2.69 -14.66 17.74
N THR A 98 -1.76 -13.72 17.60
CA THR A 98 -1.56 -12.62 18.56
C THR A 98 -1.03 -11.40 17.81
N GLN A 99 -1.91 -10.46 17.45
CA GLN A 99 -1.45 -9.12 17.06
C GLN A 99 -0.91 -8.44 18.32
N LEU A 100 0.40 -8.24 18.36
CA LEU A 100 1.06 -7.49 19.42
C LEU A 100 0.47 -6.08 19.42
N THR A 101 0.07 -5.55 20.59
CA THR A 101 -0.40 -4.17 20.65
C THR A 101 0.74 -3.22 20.26
N ARG A 102 0.43 -2.02 19.76
CA ARG A 102 1.47 -1.04 19.41
C ARG A 102 2.28 -0.60 20.64
N LEU A 103 1.63 -0.57 21.80
CA LEU A 103 2.29 -0.29 23.08
C LEU A 103 3.29 -1.40 23.41
N ASP A 104 2.91 -2.67 23.33
CA ASP A 104 3.82 -3.79 23.55
C ASP A 104 4.98 -3.79 22.55
N ALA A 105 4.71 -3.44 21.28
CA ALA A 105 5.75 -3.28 20.26
C ALA A 105 6.72 -2.15 20.60
N PHE A 106 6.21 -1.01 21.08
CA PHE A 106 7.03 0.11 21.55
C PHE A 106 7.92 -0.29 22.73
N LEU A 107 7.34 -0.97 23.72
CA LEU A 107 8.09 -1.45 24.88
C LEU A 107 9.17 -2.46 24.48
N ALA A 108 8.88 -3.37 23.55
CA ALA A 108 9.86 -4.31 23.01
C ALA A 108 11.01 -3.59 22.29
N LEU A 109 10.71 -2.58 21.46
CA LEU A 109 11.72 -1.75 20.79
C LEU A 109 12.60 -1.02 21.81
N ARG A 110 12.00 -0.46 22.86
CA ARG A 110 12.73 0.22 23.94
C ARG A 110 13.64 -0.75 24.70
N GLN A 111 13.16 -1.94 25.03
CA GLN A 111 13.96 -2.98 25.68
C GLN A 111 15.13 -3.44 24.80
N ALA A 112 14.95 -3.46 23.48
CA ALA A 112 16.02 -3.74 22.51
C ALA A 112 17.00 -2.57 22.30
N GLY A 113 16.87 -1.45 23.03
CA GLY A 113 17.73 -0.28 22.89
C GLY A 113 17.39 0.61 21.70
N PHE A 114 16.20 0.44 21.12
CA PHE A 114 15.68 1.27 20.04
C PHE A 114 16.60 1.27 18.80
N VAL A 115 17.14 0.09 18.49
CA VAL A 115 18.04 -0.12 17.36
C VAL A 115 17.22 -0.30 16.08
N PRO A 116 17.34 0.60 15.08
CA PRO A 116 16.62 0.45 13.83
C PRO A 116 17.19 -0.72 13.01
N GLU A 117 16.33 -1.44 12.31
CA GLU A 117 16.77 -2.45 11.33
C GLU A 117 17.54 -1.80 10.18
N LYS A 118 17.10 -0.59 9.80
CA LYS A 118 17.75 0.24 8.81
C LYS A 118 18.01 1.62 9.41
N ALA A 119 19.26 1.84 9.83
CA ALA A 119 19.72 3.13 10.31
C ALA A 119 19.73 4.14 9.14
N LEU A 120 18.88 5.15 9.25
CA LEU A 120 18.70 6.19 8.23
C LEU A 120 18.65 7.52 8.97
N THR A 121 19.76 8.25 8.93
CA THR A 121 19.91 9.55 9.60
C THR A 121 19.31 10.70 8.79
N ASP A 122 19.08 10.49 7.49
CA ASP A 122 18.29 11.39 6.66
C ASP A 122 16.78 11.11 6.88
N PRO A 123 16.01 12.05 7.45
CA PRO A 123 14.59 11.89 7.70
C PRO A 123 13.80 11.58 6.43
N ALA A 124 14.15 12.21 5.31
CA ALA A 124 13.45 12.02 4.04
C ALA A 124 13.70 10.61 3.50
N ALA A 125 14.93 10.10 3.57
CA ALA A 125 15.25 8.73 3.20
C ALA A 125 14.57 7.70 4.12
N ALA A 126 14.49 7.96 5.43
CA ALA A 126 13.80 7.11 6.39
C ALA A 126 12.31 6.97 6.05
N LEU A 127 11.62 8.09 5.84
CA LEU A 127 10.21 8.06 5.47
C LEU A 127 9.96 7.45 4.10
N ARG A 128 10.86 7.68 3.12
CA ARG A 128 10.74 7.03 1.81
C ARG A 128 10.83 5.52 1.96
N ALA A 129 11.78 5.01 2.75
CA ALA A 129 11.91 3.58 2.99
C ALA A 129 10.68 2.99 3.70
N VAL A 130 10.10 3.72 4.65
CA VAL A 130 8.82 3.33 5.27
C VAL A 130 7.70 3.34 4.23
N GLY A 131 7.61 4.38 3.41
CA GLY A 131 6.61 4.52 2.35
C GLY A 131 6.67 3.40 1.32
N ASP A 132 7.88 3.04 0.88
CA ASP A 132 8.14 1.90 -0.01
C ASP A 132 7.67 0.58 0.60
N HIS A 133 7.89 0.39 1.90
CA HIS A 133 7.45 -0.82 2.62
C HIS A 133 5.92 -0.91 2.72
N VAL A 134 5.25 0.19 3.07
CA VAL A 134 3.79 0.19 3.23
C VAL A 134 3.04 0.36 1.89
N GLY A 135 3.75 0.73 0.83
CA GLY A 135 3.21 0.97 -0.51
C GLY A 135 2.47 2.30 -0.66
N VAL A 136 2.86 3.31 0.12
CA VAL A 136 2.28 4.66 0.07
C VAL A 136 3.42 5.69 0.09
N PRO A 137 3.48 6.66 -0.84
CA PRO A 137 4.51 7.69 -0.80
C PRO A 137 4.34 8.54 0.45
N LEU A 138 5.43 8.69 1.21
CA LEU A 138 5.48 9.49 2.44
C LEU A 138 6.60 10.52 2.34
N ALA A 139 6.34 11.67 2.94
CA ALA A 139 7.28 12.76 3.07
C ALA A 139 7.11 13.41 4.45
N ILE A 140 8.14 14.12 4.89
CA ILE A 140 8.18 14.81 6.18
C ILE A 140 8.52 16.27 5.93
N GLY A 141 7.84 17.17 6.64
CA GLY A 141 8.21 18.58 6.67
C GLY A 141 9.57 18.79 7.34
N ASP A 142 9.97 20.06 7.44
CA ASP A 142 11.21 20.42 8.13
C ASP A 142 11.17 19.96 9.59
N LEU A 143 12.24 19.29 10.03
CA LEU A 143 12.34 18.84 11.40
C LEU A 143 12.66 20.01 12.33
N PRO A 144 11.87 20.23 13.41
CA PRO A 144 12.21 21.22 14.41
C PRO A 144 13.45 20.79 15.20
N SER A 145 14.10 21.75 15.84
CA SER A 145 15.23 21.48 16.74
C SER A 145 14.85 20.48 17.82
N GLY A 146 15.72 19.52 18.11
CA GLY A 146 15.47 18.48 19.12
C GLY A 146 14.81 17.21 18.59
N VAL A 147 14.48 17.15 17.30
CA VAL A 147 14.00 15.94 16.63
C VAL A 147 15.14 15.28 15.84
N GLU A 148 15.39 14.01 16.14
CA GLU A 148 16.38 13.18 15.47
C GLU A 148 15.71 11.90 14.95
N VAL A 149 15.69 11.69 13.64
CA VAL A 149 15.25 10.41 13.06
C VAL A 149 16.42 9.44 13.07
N ARG A 150 16.20 8.25 13.65
CA ARG A 150 17.23 7.21 13.79
C ARG A 150 17.16 6.17 12.67
N GLY A 151 15.96 5.93 12.15
CA GLY A 151 15.74 5.02 11.04
C GLY A 151 14.36 4.36 11.10
N MET A 152 14.27 3.14 10.59
CA MET A 152 13.03 2.36 10.60
C MET A 152 13.24 0.92 11.07
N ALA A 153 12.15 0.30 11.52
CA ALA A 153 12.04 -1.13 11.76
C ALA A 153 10.72 -1.65 11.19
N THR A 154 10.71 -2.88 10.69
CA THR A 154 9.47 -3.57 10.31
C THR A 154 8.79 -4.16 11.56
N CYS A 155 7.47 -4.18 11.59
CA CYS A 155 6.69 -4.61 12.75
C CYS A 155 5.63 -5.65 12.36
N PRO A 156 6.04 -6.82 11.81
CA PRO A 156 5.10 -7.82 11.27
C PRO A 156 4.17 -8.41 12.34
N ARG A 157 4.58 -8.36 13.63
CA ARG A 157 3.76 -8.81 14.76
C ARG A 157 2.61 -7.87 15.11
N VAL A 158 2.69 -6.60 14.70
CA VAL A 158 1.56 -5.65 14.77
C VAL A 158 0.66 -5.86 13.56
N SER A 159 1.25 -5.79 12.35
CA SER A 159 0.59 -6.07 11.08
C SER A 159 1.66 -6.37 10.03
N PRO A 160 1.40 -7.24 9.03
CA PRO A 160 2.35 -7.53 7.95
C PRO A 160 2.80 -6.31 7.14
N TRP A 161 2.03 -5.22 7.19
CA TRP A 161 2.31 -3.96 6.51
C TRP A 161 2.62 -2.82 7.48
N CYS A 162 2.97 -3.14 8.71
CA CYS A 162 3.35 -2.15 9.70
C CYS A 162 4.86 -1.91 9.66
N ALA A 163 5.24 -0.65 9.48
CA ALA A 163 6.59 -0.17 9.69
C ALA A 163 6.60 0.88 10.80
N ALA A 164 7.66 0.88 11.60
CA ALA A 164 7.92 1.84 12.66
C ALA A 164 9.01 2.80 12.20
N LEU A 165 8.71 4.11 12.24
CA LEU A 165 9.72 5.15 12.18
C LEU A 165 10.23 5.40 13.61
N LEU A 166 11.54 5.25 13.80
CA LEU A 166 12.19 5.42 15.10
C LEU A 166 12.85 6.80 15.15
N ALA A 167 12.50 7.57 16.16
CA ALA A 167 13.04 8.91 16.37
C ALA A 167 13.29 9.20 17.85
N ARG A 168 14.04 10.26 18.10
CA ARG A 168 14.25 10.86 19.40
C ARG A 168 13.76 12.30 19.37
N VAL A 169 12.91 12.67 20.32
CA VAL A 169 12.36 14.03 20.43
C VAL A 169 12.61 14.54 21.84
N ASP A 170 13.36 15.64 21.94
CA ASP A 170 13.76 16.25 23.22
C ASP A 170 14.45 15.25 24.17
N GLY A 171 15.25 14.36 23.60
CA GLY A 171 15.98 13.32 24.34
C GLY A 171 15.14 12.09 24.71
N ALA A 172 13.87 12.02 24.33
CA ALA A 172 13.01 10.87 24.58
C ALA A 172 12.74 10.04 23.31
N ASP A 173 12.61 8.72 23.45
CA ASP A 173 12.32 7.82 22.33
C ASP A 173 10.86 7.95 21.89
N VAL A 174 10.65 8.04 20.58
CA VAL A 174 9.34 8.20 19.93
C VAL A 174 9.26 7.23 18.76
N VAL A 175 8.17 6.45 18.68
CA VAL A 175 7.87 5.58 17.53
C VAL A 175 6.64 6.09 16.82
N VAL A 176 6.71 6.19 15.49
CA VAL A 176 5.51 6.33 14.66
C VAL A 176 5.28 5.02 13.91
N PHE A 177 4.25 4.30 14.30
CA PHE A 177 3.77 3.12 13.58
C PHE A 177 2.91 3.56 12.39
N ILE A 178 3.29 3.10 11.22
CA ILE A 178 2.65 3.40 9.95
C ILE A 178 2.12 2.08 9.39
N ASP A 179 0.80 1.95 9.35
CA ASP A 179 0.13 0.69 9.00
C ASP A 179 -1.04 0.94 8.05
N ARG A 180 -1.05 0.19 6.94
CA ARG A 180 -2.09 0.24 5.91
C ARG A 180 -3.39 -0.46 6.31
N ARG A 181 -3.34 -1.44 7.23
CA ARG A 181 -4.51 -2.26 7.56
C ARG A 181 -5.55 -1.52 8.40
N ALA A 182 -5.13 -0.63 9.30
CA ALA A 182 -6.03 -0.04 10.28
C ALA A 182 -7.12 0.86 9.68
N VAL A 183 -6.93 1.37 8.46
CA VAL A 183 -7.97 2.14 7.74
C VAL A 183 -9.09 1.24 7.22
N LEU A 184 -8.79 -0.04 6.92
CA LEU A 184 -9.73 -0.98 6.32
C LEU A 184 -10.69 -1.63 7.34
N VAL A 185 -10.32 -1.63 8.62
CA VAL A 185 -11.04 -2.35 9.69
C VAL A 185 -11.61 -1.35 10.70
N GLY A 186 -12.56 -0.50 10.27
CA GLY A 186 -13.46 0.36 11.08
C GLY A 186 -13.10 0.60 12.56
N GLY A 187 -11.91 1.15 12.84
CA GLY A 187 -11.21 1.03 14.13
C GLY A 187 -11.68 1.96 15.26
N GLN A 188 -12.96 1.89 15.66
CA GLN A 188 -13.42 2.65 16.84
C GLN A 188 -13.35 1.87 18.16
N GLN A 189 -13.46 0.54 18.16
CA GLN A 189 -13.43 -0.23 19.42
C GLN A 189 -12.01 -0.40 20.01
N ALA A 190 -10.97 -0.52 19.19
CA ALA A 190 -9.60 -0.72 19.68
C ALA A 190 -8.99 0.52 20.36
N LYS A 191 -9.54 1.72 20.10
CA LYS A 191 -8.96 2.99 20.56
C LYS A 191 -9.11 3.21 22.08
N HIS A 192 -10.22 2.76 22.66
CA HIS A 192 -10.56 3.12 24.05
C HIS A 192 -9.89 2.23 25.11
N GLU A 193 -9.55 0.99 24.78
CA GLU A 193 -8.82 0.09 25.68
C GLU A 193 -7.32 0.43 25.70
N MET A 194 -6.73 0.76 24.55
CA MET A 194 -5.30 1.12 24.45
C MET A 194 -4.95 2.45 25.17
N GLU A 195 -5.84 3.46 25.13
CA GLU A 195 -5.62 4.74 25.82
C GLU A 195 -5.44 4.58 27.35
N LYS A 196 -6.09 3.58 27.96
CA LYS A 196 -5.96 3.31 29.40
C LYS A 196 -4.63 2.68 29.79
N ASP A 197 -4.10 1.78 28.96
CA ASP A 197 -2.85 1.09 29.26
C ASP A 197 -1.62 1.95 28.94
N ALA A 198 -1.69 2.78 27.89
CA ALA A 198 -0.63 3.75 27.59
C ALA A 198 -0.44 4.74 28.75
N ALA A 199 -1.54 5.27 29.31
CA ALA A 199 -1.50 6.20 30.43
C ALA A 199 -0.84 5.61 31.69
N ARG A 200 -0.89 4.29 31.89
CA ARG A 200 -0.25 3.61 33.04
C ARG A 200 1.28 3.60 32.93
N GLU A 201 1.82 3.55 31.72
CA GLU A 201 3.26 3.53 31.45
C GLU A 201 3.85 4.94 31.29
N GLY A 202 3.04 6.00 31.44
CA GLY A 202 3.46 7.38 31.16
C GLY A 202 3.74 7.61 29.67
N VAL A 203 3.09 6.82 28.81
CA VAL A 203 3.19 6.89 27.35
C VAL A 203 1.83 7.31 26.80
N PHE A 204 1.82 8.04 25.70
CA PHE A 204 0.64 8.49 24.99
C PHE A 204 0.68 7.94 23.57
N GLU A 205 -0.47 7.48 23.09
CA GLU A 205 -0.67 7.11 21.69
C GLU A 205 -1.51 8.18 21.01
N HIS A 206 -0.97 8.76 19.94
CA HIS A 206 -1.64 9.74 19.11
C HIS A 206 -1.90 9.13 17.73
N GLY A 207 -3.16 9.07 17.30
CA GLY A 207 -3.55 8.49 16.02
C GLY A 207 -3.96 9.54 14.98
N ALA A 208 -3.54 9.36 13.74
CA ALA A 208 -4.03 10.09 12.58
C ALA A 208 -4.19 9.15 11.37
N VAL A 209 -4.98 9.57 10.39
CA VAL A 209 -5.13 8.86 9.12
C VAL A 209 -4.58 9.73 8.00
N LEU A 210 -3.78 9.14 7.12
CA LEU A 210 -3.13 9.78 5.99
C LEU A 210 -3.37 8.93 4.73
N ASP A 211 -4.29 9.36 3.86
CA ASP A 211 -4.84 8.57 2.74
C ASP A 211 -5.31 7.17 3.18
N SER A 212 -4.51 6.15 2.85
CA SER A 212 -4.82 4.73 3.06
C SER A 212 -3.98 4.09 4.17
N VAL A 213 -3.21 4.88 4.91
CA VAL A 213 -2.43 4.43 6.07
C VAL A 213 -2.87 5.13 7.34
N SER A 214 -2.79 4.40 8.45
CA SER A 214 -2.85 4.95 9.79
C SER A 214 -1.45 5.32 10.27
N LEU A 215 -1.35 6.46 10.94
CA LEU A 215 -0.16 6.92 11.65
C LEU A 215 -0.48 6.86 13.14
N ASN A 216 0.31 6.14 13.93
CA ASN A 216 0.12 6.04 15.37
C ASN A 216 1.45 6.33 16.07
N GLU A 217 1.54 7.47 16.72
CA GLU A 217 2.72 7.94 17.44
C GLU A 217 2.61 7.50 18.89
N VAL A 218 3.56 6.69 19.33
CA VAL A 218 3.68 6.23 20.70
C VAL A 218 4.89 6.93 21.32
N SER A 219 4.65 7.78 22.32
CA SER A 219 5.68 8.65 22.90
C SER A 219 5.37 9.02 24.36
N PRO A 220 6.35 9.45 25.17
CA PRO A 220 6.07 10.00 26.49
C PRO A 220 5.47 11.43 26.45
N HIS A 221 5.28 12.01 25.26
CA HIS A 221 4.79 13.37 25.11
C HIS A 221 3.26 13.40 25.06
N ALA A 222 2.66 14.30 25.84
CA ALA A 222 1.20 14.47 25.89
C ALA A 222 0.60 15.01 24.59
N GLN A 223 1.43 15.52 23.66
CA GLN A 223 1.04 16.01 22.35
C GLN A 223 1.89 15.33 21.26
N PRO A 224 1.33 15.06 20.07
CA PRO A 224 2.07 14.47 18.97
C PRO A 224 3.14 15.45 18.45
N ARG A 225 4.33 14.91 18.14
CA ARG A 225 5.48 15.68 17.66
C ARG A 225 5.85 15.38 16.22
N LEU A 226 5.65 14.14 15.78
CA LEU A 226 6.09 13.69 14.46
C LEU A 226 4.92 13.56 13.49
N ILE A 227 3.77 13.06 13.93
CA ILE A 227 2.61 12.87 13.05
C ILE A 227 2.23 14.17 12.33
N GLY A 228 2.29 15.32 13.00
CA GLY A 228 2.03 16.63 12.36
C GLY A 228 2.97 16.89 11.18
N LEU A 229 4.27 16.69 11.37
CA LEU A 229 5.30 16.91 10.37
C LEU A 229 5.15 15.99 9.15
N ILE A 230 4.76 14.74 9.37
CA ILE A 230 4.50 13.78 8.28
C ILE A 230 3.28 14.21 7.45
N ARG A 231 2.27 14.80 8.09
CA ARG A 231 1.07 15.29 7.39
C ARG A 231 1.36 16.57 6.60
N GLU A 232 2.19 17.44 7.13
CA GLU A 232 2.58 18.71 6.51
C GLU A 232 3.55 18.54 5.35
N GLY A 233 4.37 17.49 5.35
CA GLY A 233 5.34 17.20 4.29
C GLY A 233 4.74 16.77 2.95
N ARG A 234 3.41 16.85 2.76
CA ARG A 234 2.73 16.51 1.51
C ARG A 234 2.92 17.56 0.42
#